data_AF-A0AAZ3S8I5-F1
#
_entry.id   AF-A0AAZ3S8I5-F1
#
_cell.length_a   1.000
_cell.length_b   1.000
_cell.length_c   1.000
_cell.angle_alpha   90.00
_cell.angle_beta   90.00
_cell.angle_gamma   90.00
#
_symmetry.space_group_name_H-M   'P 1'
#
loop_
_entity.id
_entity.type
_entity.pdbx_description
1 polymer ?
#
loop_
_entity_poly.entity_id
_entity_poly.type
_entity_poly.pdbx_seq_one_letter_code
_entity_poly.pdbx_strand_id
1 'polypeptide(L)'
;VQFEEVNDCNDDLCMGSAVERTDEHVREYLIYRGFTGTLKHLDSDMKADKEKGFRVDKIIDQLQLFIQTFDLNGLKDYWGYLDRRLFCRLEDIYRPTVSKLRTSLFRYYVVYTVQLKNIEKTQEFFQRQAQELQGQPEWRDWFILPFMPAPEQNPLFSPYFSRQWSDTFLVSLHNFLSVFFLDCKPPQPVLLSFDSEVQRTTCLQEENDQLRHMIFLQGRLETQNKQEEMVHHKLPPYVQNMDRLGDTEL
;
A
#
# COMPACT_ATOMS: atom_id res chain seq x y z
N VAL A 1 -11.51 -26.15 -10.54
CA VAL A 1 -10.89 -25.69 -9.29
C VAL A 1 -9.42 -25.47 -9.57
N GLN A 2 -9.07 -24.27 -10.00
CA GLN A 2 -7.71 -23.68 -10.02
C GLN A 2 -7.83 -22.31 -10.70
N PHE A 3 -6.98 -21.39 -10.25
CA PHE A 3 -6.83 -19.98 -10.66
C PHE A 3 -7.63 -18.93 -9.87
N GLU A 4 -7.42 -18.92 -8.55
CA GLU A 4 -7.31 -17.68 -7.76
C GLU A 4 -5.83 -17.52 -7.40
N GLU A 5 -5.05 -16.83 -8.24
CA GLU A 5 -3.67 -16.46 -7.86
C GLU A 5 -3.11 -15.35 -8.77
N VAL A 6 -3.81 -14.22 -8.90
CA VAL A 6 -3.19 -12.98 -9.44
C VAL A 6 -3.91 -11.77 -8.85
N ASN A 7 -3.29 -11.07 -7.89
CA ASN A 7 -3.26 -9.59 -7.86
C ASN A 7 -2.63 -8.92 -6.62
N ASP A 8 -2.12 -9.64 -5.63
CA ASP A 8 -1.62 -8.98 -4.40
C ASP A 8 -0.27 -8.24 -4.54
N CYS A 9 0.43 -8.34 -5.69
CA CYS A 9 1.74 -7.71 -5.89
C CYS A 9 1.70 -6.32 -6.58
N ASN A 10 0.52 -5.74 -6.87
CA ASN A 10 0.41 -4.51 -7.66
C ASN A 10 0.04 -3.24 -6.88
N ASP A 11 -0.37 -3.34 -5.61
CA ASP A 11 -0.91 -2.19 -4.89
C ASP A 11 0.17 -1.17 -4.46
N ASP A 12 1.36 -1.62 -4.07
CA ASP A 12 2.46 -0.72 -3.66
C ASP A 12 3.07 0.08 -4.82
N LEU A 13 3.17 -0.54 -6.01
CA LEU A 13 3.60 0.15 -7.23
C LEU A 13 2.54 1.16 -7.72
N CYS A 14 1.26 0.84 -7.52
CA CYS A 14 0.12 1.68 -7.88
C CYS A 14 -0.01 2.91 -6.97
N MET A 15 0.19 2.76 -5.67
CA MET A 15 0.15 3.87 -4.70
C MET A 15 1.25 4.90 -4.97
N GLY A 16 2.49 4.46 -5.23
CA GLY A 16 3.59 5.36 -5.58
C GLY A 16 3.32 6.17 -6.85
N SER A 17 2.74 5.53 -7.88
CA SER A 17 2.36 6.21 -9.13
C SER A 17 1.19 7.18 -8.95
N ALA A 18 0.21 6.83 -8.09
CA ALA A 18 -0.95 7.68 -7.80
C ALA A 18 -0.57 8.97 -7.06
N VAL A 19 0.40 8.89 -6.13
CA VAL A 19 0.93 10.07 -5.41
C VAL A 19 1.64 11.02 -6.36
N GLU A 20 2.57 10.52 -7.18
CA GLU A 20 3.31 11.35 -8.15
C GLU A 20 2.37 12.05 -9.14
N ARG A 21 1.34 11.34 -9.61
CA ARG A 21 0.32 11.92 -10.50
C ARG A 21 -0.51 12.98 -9.79
N THR A 22 -0.90 12.75 -8.54
CA THR A 22 -1.71 13.71 -7.77
C THR A 22 -0.93 14.98 -7.46
N ASP A 23 0.36 14.86 -7.17
CA ASP A 23 1.25 16.00 -6.98
C ASP A 23 1.34 16.88 -8.24
N GLU A 24 1.34 16.27 -9.43
CA GLU A 24 1.32 17.01 -10.69
C GLU A 24 0.00 17.78 -10.90
N HIS A 25 -1.14 17.19 -10.55
CA HIS A 25 -2.44 17.88 -10.59
C HIS A 25 -2.49 19.06 -9.61
N VAL A 26 -1.92 18.90 -8.40
CA VAL A 26 -1.82 20.01 -7.43
C VAL A 26 -0.93 21.12 -7.99
N ARG A 27 0.21 20.77 -8.60
CA ARG A 27 1.11 21.73 -9.26
C ARG A 27 0.40 22.51 -10.37
N GLU A 28 -0.29 21.82 -11.26
CA GLU A 28 -1.06 22.44 -12.35
C GLU A 28 -2.13 23.39 -11.81
N TYR A 29 -2.88 22.98 -10.79
CA TYR A 29 -3.90 23.80 -10.16
C TYR A 29 -3.31 25.08 -9.54
N LEU A 30 -2.18 24.98 -8.82
CA LEU A 30 -1.51 26.14 -8.24
C LEU A 30 -0.97 27.10 -9.31
N ILE A 31 -0.48 26.59 -10.44
CA ILE A 31 -0.05 27.39 -11.59
C ILE A 31 -1.25 28.13 -12.19
N TYR A 32 -2.35 27.42 -12.46
CA TYR A 32 -3.57 28.00 -13.03
C TYR A 32 -4.14 29.15 -12.20
N ARG A 33 -4.14 29.00 -10.86
CA ARG A 33 -4.62 30.04 -9.93
C ARG A 33 -3.62 31.18 -9.70
N GLY A 34 -2.37 31.05 -10.15
CA GLY A 34 -1.32 32.04 -9.94
C GLY A 34 -0.70 32.02 -8.54
N PHE A 35 -0.87 30.94 -7.77
CA PHE A 35 -0.34 30.78 -6.41
C PHE A 35 1.15 30.39 -6.40
N THR A 36 1.97 31.18 -7.08
CA THR A 36 3.40 30.92 -7.28
C THR A 36 4.21 30.90 -5.96
N GLY A 37 3.77 31.65 -4.94
CA GLY A 37 4.35 31.60 -3.60
C GLY A 37 4.13 30.25 -2.92
N THR A 38 2.91 29.73 -2.96
CA THR A 38 2.56 28.41 -2.42
C THR A 38 3.25 27.30 -3.19
N LEU A 39 3.32 27.40 -4.52
CA LEU A 39 4.00 26.42 -5.37
C LEU A 39 5.48 26.28 -5.01
N LYS A 40 6.19 27.38 -4.74
CA LYS A 40 7.60 27.34 -4.29
C LYS A 40 7.77 26.62 -2.95
N HIS A 41 6.85 26.85 -2.01
CA HIS A 41 6.87 26.15 -0.73
C HIS A 41 6.56 24.67 -0.91
N LEU A 42 5.57 24.32 -1.73
CA LEU A 42 5.25 22.95 -2.08
C LEU A 42 6.44 22.24 -2.72
N ASP A 43 7.11 22.83 -3.71
CA ASP A 43 8.29 22.23 -4.34
C ASP A 43 9.47 22.09 -3.36
N SER A 44 9.61 23.00 -2.40
CA SER A 44 10.62 22.91 -1.34
C SER A 44 10.29 21.76 -0.38
N ASP A 45 9.03 21.66 0.05
CA ASP A 45 8.55 20.61 0.93
C ASP A 45 8.62 19.24 0.24
N MET A 46 8.31 19.15 -1.05
CA MET A 46 8.47 17.93 -1.85
C MET A 46 9.93 17.52 -2.03
N LYS A 47 10.86 18.48 -2.16
CA LYS A 47 12.30 18.19 -2.19
C LYS A 47 12.83 17.77 -0.82
N ALA A 48 12.24 18.32 0.26
CA ALA A 48 12.55 17.95 1.63
C ALA A 48 11.88 16.62 2.05
N ASP A 49 10.78 16.24 1.37
CA ASP A 49 10.10 14.97 1.53
C ASP A 49 10.93 13.85 0.90
N LYS A 50 11.89 13.36 1.69
CA LYS A 50 12.77 12.27 1.32
C LYS A 50 12.02 10.95 1.06
N GLU A 51 10.73 10.84 1.42
CA GLU A 51 10.01 9.57 1.46
C GLU A 51 9.25 9.22 0.18
N LYS A 52 9.18 10.10 -0.83
CA LYS A 52 8.53 9.85 -2.14
C LYS A 52 7.33 8.90 -2.04
N GLY A 53 6.30 9.30 -1.29
CA GLY A 53 5.03 8.60 -1.22
C GLY A 53 5.00 7.35 -0.33
N PHE A 54 5.57 7.38 0.88
CA PHE A 54 5.42 6.31 1.90
C PHE A 54 5.74 4.89 1.40
N ARG A 55 6.71 4.76 0.49
CA ARG A 55 7.15 3.44 0.06
C ARG A 55 7.97 2.79 1.17
N VAL A 56 7.52 1.62 1.62
CA VAL A 56 8.17 0.85 2.68
C VAL A 56 9.64 0.59 2.35
N ASP A 57 9.95 0.25 1.10
CA ASP A 57 11.32 0.07 0.61
C ASP A 57 12.20 1.30 0.87
N LYS A 58 11.68 2.51 0.64
CA LYS A 58 12.44 3.75 0.81
C LYS A 58 12.71 4.06 2.28
N ILE A 59 11.77 3.73 3.16
CA ILE A 59 11.95 3.86 4.61
C ILE A 59 13.06 2.92 5.07
N ILE A 60 13.07 1.68 4.60
CA ILE A 60 14.09 0.70 4.96
C ILE A 60 15.45 1.09 4.39
N ASP A 61 15.51 1.49 3.12
CA ASP A 61 16.74 2.00 2.47
C ASP A 61 17.35 3.14 3.30
N GLN A 62 16.51 4.08 3.75
CA GLN A 62 16.94 5.24 4.53
C GLN A 62 17.44 4.84 5.93
N LEU A 63 16.76 3.91 6.60
CA LEU A 63 17.21 3.37 7.89
C LEU A 63 18.57 2.67 7.73
N GLN A 64 18.74 1.86 6.69
CA GLN A 64 20.02 1.22 6.39
C GLN A 64 21.12 2.24 6.08
N LEU A 65 20.81 3.31 5.35
CA LEU A 65 21.76 4.37 5.05
C LEU A 65 22.30 5.03 6.33
N PHE A 66 21.43 5.35 7.30
CA PHE A 66 21.87 5.92 8.58
C PHE A 66 22.78 4.95 9.37
N ILE A 67 22.52 3.65 9.28
CA ILE A 67 23.35 2.62 9.91
C ILE A 67 24.72 2.54 9.22
N GLN A 68 24.75 2.50 7.89
CA GLN A 68 25.98 2.43 7.09
C GLN A 68 26.87 3.66 7.26
N THR A 69 26.26 4.83 7.46
CA THR A 69 26.96 6.12 7.67
C THR A 69 27.28 6.41 9.14
N PHE A 70 26.90 5.53 10.06
CA PHE A 70 27.07 5.71 11.51
C PHE A 70 26.41 7.00 12.06
N ASP A 71 25.30 7.43 11.46
CA ASP A 71 24.53 8.58 11.90
C ASP A 71 23.42 8.15 12.87
N LEU A 72 23.81 8.01 14.15
CA LEU A 72 22.90 7.65 15.23
C LEU A 72 21.81 8.71 15.46
N ASN A 73 22.15 10.00 15.32
CA ASN A 73 21.19 11.08 15.56
C ASN A 73 20.12 11.06 14.47
N GLY A 74 20.53 10.99 13.19
CA GLY A 74 19.61 10.85 12.07
C GLY A 74 18.71 9.62 12.20
N LEU A 75 19.27 8.49 12.63
CA LEU A 75 18.50 7.28 12.89
C LEU A 75 17.44 7.46 13.99
N LYS A 76 17.81 8.08 15.13
CA LYS A 76 16.87 8.36 16.24
C LYS A 76 15.77 9.32 15.82
N ASP A 77 16.15 10.42 15.18
CA ASP A 77 15.21 11.46 14.78
C ASP A 77 14.23 10.93 13.73
N TYR A 78 14.73 10.13 12.79
CA TYR A 78 13.91 9.50 11.77
C TYR A 78 12.97 8.44 12.36
N TRP A 79 13.44 7.58 13.26
CA TRP A 79 12.54 6.65 13.96
C TRP A 79 11.48 7.40 14.79
N GLY A 80 11.86 8.47 15.49
CA GLY A 80 10.93 9.31 16.24
C GLY A 80 9.92 10.03 15.34
N TYR A 81 10.32 10.36 14.11
CA TYR A 81 9.42 10.87 13.08
C TYR A 81 8.41 9.81 12.64
N LEU A 82 8.86 8.59 12.35
CA LEU A 82 7.97 7.45 12.04
C LEU A 82 7.00 7.20 13.21
N ASP A 83 7.47 7.24 14.45
CA ASP A 83 6.63 7.05 15.65
C ASP A 83 5.56 8.13 15.80
N ARG A 84 5.90 9.40 15.57
CA ARG A 84 4.94 10.51 15.61
C ARG A 84 3.97 10.54 14.45
N ARG A 85 4.39 10.15 13.24
CA ARG A 85 3.59 10.27 12.01
C ARG A 85 2.75 9.03 11.74
N LEU A 86 3.32 7.86 11.97
CA LEU A 86 2.73 6.55 11.69
C LEU A 86 2.15 5.95 12.97
N PHE A 87 2.98 5.71 13.98
CA PHE A 87 2.58 4.92 15.15
C PHE A 87 1.66 5.66 16.13
N CYS A 88 1.42 6.96 15.95
CA CYS A 88 0.44 7.70 16.73
C CYS A 88 -1.01 7.26 16.47
N ARG A 89 -1.29 6.65 15.31
CA ARG A 89 -2.61 6.14 14.92
C ARG A 89 -2.80 4.66 15.23
N LEU A 90 -1.74 4.01 15.69
CA LEU A 90 -1.69 2.59 15.97
C LEU A 90 -2.45 2.27 17.26
N GLU A 91 -3.22 1.19 17.27
CA GLU A 91 -3.82 0.69 18.50
C GLU A 91 -2.75 0.29 19.52
N ASP A 92 -3.06 0.46 20.80
CA ASP A 92 -2.12 0.20 21.90
C ASP A 92 -1.58 -1.24 21.91
N ILE A 93 -2.33 -2.20 21.33
CA ILE A 93 -1.93 -3.60 21.22
C ILE A 93 -0.65 -3.81 20.40
N TYR A 94 -0.33 -2.90 19.47
CA TYR A 94 0.85 -2.99 18.61
C TYR A 94 2.06 -2.21 19.16
N ARG A 95 1.88 -1.38 20.21
CA ARG A 95 2.97 -0.64 20.86
C ARG A 95 4.14 -1.52 21.32
N PRO A 96 3.91 -2.74 21.89
CA PRO A 96 5.00 -3.64 22.23
C PRO A 96 5.81 -4.09 21.00
N THR A 97 5.15 -4.30 19.86
CA THR A 97 5.79 -4.69 18.60
C THR A 97 6.67 -3.57 18.06
N VAL A 98 6.17 -2.32 18.07
CA VAL A 98 6.97 -1.14 17.69
C VAL A 98 8.20 -1.00 18.59
N SER A 99 8.04 -1.18 19.91
CA SER A 99 9.17 -1.13 20.84
C SER A 99 10.21 -2.22 20.55
N LYS A 100 9.76 -3.46 20.25
CA LYS A 100 10.65 -4.57 19.85
C LYS A 100 11.38 -4.30 18.53
N LEU A 101 10.72 -3.70 17.55
CA LEU A 101 11.34 -3.31 16.28
C LEU A 101 12.38 -2.21 16.50
N ARG A 102 12.08 -1.20 17.31
CA ARG A 102 13.03 -0.14 17.71
C ARG A 102 14.25 -0.73 18.41
N THR A 103 14.05 -1.63 19.38
CA THR A 103 15.15 -2.30 20.08
C THR A 103 15.99 -3.11 19.10
N SER A 104 15.36 -3.87 18.19
CA SER A 104 16.06 -4.66 17.17
C SER A 104 16.85 -3.78 16.18
N LEU A 105 16.30 -2.63 15.79
CA LEU A 105 16.98 -1.64 14.93
C LEU A 105 18.26 -1.11 15.59
N PHE A 106 18.18 -0.75 16.87
CA PHE A 106 19.36 -0.28 17.61
C PHE A 106 20.37 -1.39 17.85
N ARG A 107 19.93 -2.62 18.11
CA ARG A 107 20.83 -3.77 18.17
C ARG A 107 21.52 -4.01 16.84
N TYR A 108 20.80 -3.85 15.73
CA TYR A 108 21.37 -3.99 14.39
C TYR A 108 22.44 -2.92 14.12
N TYR A 109 22.19 -1.66 14.52
CA TYR A 109 23.19 -0.59 14.47
C TYR A 109 24.46 -0.94 15.27
N VAL A 110 24.30 -1.37 16.52
CA VAL A 110 25.43 -1.72 17.41
C VAL A 110 26.22 -2.93 16.90
N VAL A 111 25.53 -3.97 16.43
CA VAL A 111 26.19 -5.13 15.81
C VAL A 111 26.99 -4.70 14.58
N TYR A 112 26.43 -3.82 13.75
CA TYR A 112 27.09 -3.31 12.56
C TYR A 112 28.36 -2.51 12.90
N THR A 113 28.34 -1.66 13.94
CA THR A 113 29.53 -0.92 14.38
C THR A 113 30.64 -1.84 14.88
N VAL A 114 30.27 -2.94 15.55
CA VAL A 114 31.22 -3.94 16.05
C VAL A 114 31.80 -4.80 14.94
N GLN A 115 30.98 -5.22 13.97
CA GLN A 115 31.44 -5.96 12.78
C GLN A 115 32.47 -5.17 11.97
N LEU A 116 32.28 -3.85 11.85
CA LEU A 116 33.25 -2.94 11.22
C LEU A 116 34.42 -2.54 12.13
N LYS A 117 34.55 -3.17 13.30
CA LYS A 117 35.59 -2.91 14.32
C LYS A 117 35.67 -1.45 14.76
N ASN A 118 34.57 -0.72 14.64
CA ASN A 118 34.46 0.68 15.04
C ASN A 118 33.96 0.78 16.49
N ILE A 119 34.87 0.53 17.43
CA ILE A 119 34.56 0.54 18.86
C ILE A 119 34.17 1.94 19.33
N GLU A 120 34.74 3.00 18.75
CA GLU A 120 34.41 4.40 19.10
C GLU A 120 32.92 4.69 18.89
N LYS A 121 32.36 4.31 17.73
CA LYS A 121 30.92 4.47 17.45
C LYS A 121 30.04 3.60 18.33
N THR A 122 30.53 2.43 18.71
CA THR A 122 29.85 1.53 19.66
C THR A 122 29.77 2.18 21.04
N GLN A 123 30.86 2.77 21.52
CA GLN A 123 30.90 3.50 22.79
C GLN A 123 30.06 4.78 22.74
N GLU A 124 30.11 5.52 21.64
CA GLU A 124 29.26 6.71 21.43
C GLU A 124 27.77 6.37 21.56
N PHE A 125 27.34 5.24 20.99
CA PHE A 125 25.96 4.76 21.12
C PHE A 125 25.56 4.58 22.58
N PHE A 126 26.32 3.80 23.34
CA PHE A 126 25.99 3.55 24.75
C PHE A 126 26.13 4.80 25.61
N GLN A 127 27.07 5.71 25.32
CA GLN A 127 27.21 6.95 26.06
C GLN A 127 26.00 7.88 25.86
N ARG A 128 25.51 8.01 24.62
CA ARG A 128 24.34 8.86 24.32
C ARG A 128 23.02 8.22 24.73
N GLN A 129 22.92 6.90 24.67
CA GLN A 129 21.68 6.17 24.96
C GLN A 129 21.61 5.58 26.37
N ALA A 130 22.67 5.68 27.19
CA ALA A 130 22.70 5.07 28.52
C ALA A 130 21.49 5.45 29.39
N GLN A 131 21.10 6.73 29.41
CA GLN A 131 20.00 7.20 30.25
C GLN A 131 18.64 6.62 29.83
N GLU A 132 18.39 6.47 28.52
CA GLU A 132 17.16 5.86 28.00
C GLU A 132 17.16 4.33 28.13
N LEU A 133 18.33 3.70 27.97
CA LEU A 133 18.46 2.23 27.92
C LEU A 133 18.63 1.57 29.29
N GLN A 134 19.12 2.29 30.31
CA GLN A 134 19.32 1.73 31.66
C GLN A 134 18.03 1.25 32.32
N GLY A 135 16.88 1.84 31.98
CA GLY A 135 15.57 1.39 32.47
C GLY A 135 15.04 0.13 31.78
N GLN A 136 15.71 -0.35 30.72
CA GLN A 136 15.25 -1.46 29.90
C GLN A 136 16.08 -2.73 30.20
N PRO A 137 15.47 -3.79 30.79
CA PRO A 137 16.21 -4.99 31.17
C PRO A 137 16.87 -5.69 29.96
N GLU A 138 16.26 -5.56 28.79
CA GLU A 138 16.73 -6.11 27.51
C GLU A 138 18.11 -5.59 27.05
N TRP A 139 18.53 -4.44 27.59
CA TRP A 139 19.80 -3.79 27.24
C TRP A 139 20.90 -4.02 28.28
N ARG A 140 20.57 -4.56 29.46
CA ARG A 140 21.51 -4.74 30.56
C ARG A 140 22.77 -5.51 30.14
N ASP A 141 22.59 -6.62 29.44
CA ASP A 141 23.70 -7.47 29.02
C ASP A 141 24.48 -6.85 27.85
N TRP A 142 23.86 -5.95 27.07
CA TRP A 142 24.48 -5.31 25.91
C TRP A 142 25.52 -4.25 26.27
N PHE A 143 25.48 -3.67 27.48
CA PHE A 143 26.47 -2.67 27.92
C PHE A 143 27.91 -3.22 28.03
N ILE A 144 28.08 -4.54 28.14
CA ILE A 144 29.42 -5.17 28.16
C ILE A 144 30.06 -5.24 26.77
N LEU A 145 29.25 -5.07 25.71
CA LEU A 145 29.63 -5.38 24.34
C LEU A 145 30.83 -4.55 23.81
N PRO A 146 30.98 -3.25 24.12
CA PRO A 146 32.18 -2.48 23.73
C PRO A 146 33.49 -2.97 24.36
N PHE A 147 33.40 -3.73 25.46
CA PHE A 147 34.55 -4.22 26.22
C PHE A 147 34.88 -5.69 25.91
N MET A 148 34.06 -6.36 25.08
CA MET A 148 34.29 -7.75 24.70
C MET A 148 35.18 -7.83 23.44
N PRO A 149 36.28 -8.61 23.48
CA PRO A 149 37.19 -8.74 22.35
C PRO A 149 36.63 -9.58 21.18
N ALA A 150 35.73 -10.53 21.45
CA ALA A 150 35.12 -11.39 20.43
C ALA A 150 33.62 -11.66 20.74
N PRO A 151 32.74 -10.66 20.56
CA PRO A 151 31.33 -10.78 20.91
C PRO A 151 30.59 -11.83 20.06
N GLU A 152 31.06 -12.10 18.85
CA GLU A 152 30.55 -13.15 17.94
C GLU A 152 30.72 -14.59 18.47
N GLN A 153 31.68 -14.83 19.37
CA GLN A 153 31.94 -16.13 20.00
C GLN A 153 31.11 -16.34 21.27
N ASN A 154 30.50 -15.28 21.80
CA ASN A 154 29.67 -15.37 22.99
C ASN A 154 28.30 -15.96 22.62
N PRO A 155 27.85 -17.06 23.24
CA PRO A 155 26.56 -17.69 22.94
C PRO A 155 25.36 -16.75 23.00
N LEU A 156 25.43 -15.70 23.84
CA LEU A 156 24.36 -14.71 23.99
C LEU A 156 24.24 -13.76 22.80
N PHE A 157 25.37 -13.42 22.16
CA PHE A 157 25.40 -12.42 21.09
C PHE A 157 25.61 -13.03 19.71
N SER A 158 26.21 -14.22 19.62
CA SER A 158 26.48 -14.94 18.37
C SER A 158 25.29 -14.97 17.39
N PRO A 159 24.03 -15.21 17.83
CA PRO A 159 22.88 -15.18 16.92
C PRO A 159 22.67 -13.82 16.23
N TYR A 160 22.96 -12.72 16.90
CA TYR A 160 22.78 -11.35 16.37
C TYR A 160 23.84 -10.97 15.33
N PHE A 161 25.02 -11.60 15.38
CA PHE A 161 26.07 -11.41 14.38
C PHE A 161 25.83 -12.20 13.08
N SER A 162 24.82 -13.07 13.06
CA SER A 162 24.45 -13.83 11.87
C SER A 162 23.71 -12.95 10.85
N ARG A 163 24.02 -13.14 9.57
CA ARG A 163 23.29 -12.49 8.46
C ARG A 163 21.80 -12.89 8.44
N GLN A 164 21.51 -14.12 8.85
CA GLN A 164 20.13 -14.61 8.95
C GLN A 164 19.30 -13.75 9.90
N TRP A 165 19.86 -13.34 11.05
CA TRP A 165 19.17 -12.47 11.99
C TRP A 165 18.88 -11.09 11.40
N SER A 166 19.88 -10.45 10.76
CA SER A 166 19.68 -9.14 10.14
C SER A 166 18.63 -9.18 9.02
N ASP A 167 18.68 -10.21 8.17
CA ASP A 167 17.74 -10.37 7.06
C ASP A 167 16.32 -10.61 7.59
N THR A 168 16.18 -11.46 8.61
CA THR A 168 14.88 -11.72 9.27
C THR A 168 14.31 -10.46 9.92
N PHE A 169 15.14 -9.65 10.57
CA PHE A 169 14.73 -8.38 11.15
C PHE A 169 14.23 -7.40 10.07
N LEU A 170 14.97 -7.25 8.98
CA LEU A 170 14.60 -6.35 7.88
C LEU A 170 13.29 -6.76 7.22
N VAL A 171 13.10 -8.06 6.95
CA VAL A 171 11.84 -8.60 6.43
C VAL A 171 10.69 -8.36 7.42
N SER A 172 10.92 -8.57 8.72
CA SER A 172 9.89 -8.33 9.74
C SER A 172 9.50 -6.86 9.83
N LEU A 173 10.47 -5.95 9.72
CA LEU A 173 10.24 -4.51 9.68
C LEU A 173 9.46 -4.11 8.43
N HIS A 174 9.84 -4.64 7.26
CA HIS A 174 9.12 -4.45 6.01
C HIS A 174 7.67 -4.88 6.14
N ASN A 175 7.43 -6.14 6.54
CA ASN A 175 6.10 -6.68 6.66
C ASN A 175 5.24 -5.89 7.65
N PHE A 176 5.82 -5.47 8.79
CA PHE A 176 5.10 -4.63 9.74
C PHE A 176 4.69 -3.28 9.14
N LEU A 177 5.59 -2.61 8.43
CA LEU A 177 5.30 -1.34 7.77
C LEU A 177 4.28 -1.51 6.65
N SER A 178 4.40 -2.54 5.81
CA SER A 178 3.44 -2.84 4.74
C SER A 178 2.04 -3.08 5.29
N VAL A 179 1.92 -3.94 6.31
CA VAL A 179 0.63 -4.20 6.98
C VAL A 179 0.10 -2.91 7.63
N PHE A 180 0.97 -2.10 8.24
CA PHE A 180 0.55 -0.81 8.79
C PHE A 180 -0.02 0.14 7.72
N PHE A 181 0.64 0.28 6.58
CA PHE A 181 0.16 1.14 5.50
C PHE A 181 -1.12 0.60 4.85
N LEU A 182 -1.31 -0.73 4.83
CA LEU A 182 -2.49 -1.40 4.32
C LEU A 182 -3.70 -1.26 5.29
N ASP A 183 -3.53 -1.67 6.54
CA ASP A 183 -4.60 -1.77 7.54
C ASP A 183 -4.91 -0.44 8.24
N CYS A 184 -3.88 0.37 8.52
CA CYS A 184 -4.04 1.65 9.22
C CYS A 184 -4.18 2.83 8.25
N LYS A 185 -4.61 2.56 7.00
CA LYS A 185 -4.67 3.51 5.88
C LYS A 185 -5.08 4.89 6.39
N PRO A 186 -4.13 5.86 6.55
CA PRO A 186 -4.51 7.22 6.88
C PRO A 186 -5.54 7.65 5.83
N PRO A 187 -6.67 8.30 6.19
CA PRO A 187 -7.74 8.58 5.24
C PRO A 187 -7.11 9.15 3.98
N GLN A 188 -7.15 8.35 2.92
CA GLN A 188 -6.48 8.67 1.68
C GLN A 188 -7.11 10.00 1.25
N PRO A 189 -6.34 11.09 1.08
CA PRO A 189 -6.92 12.35 0.65
C PRO A 189 -7.73 12.08 -0.60
N VAL A 190 -8.97 12.58 -0.65
CA VAL A 190 -9.95 12.30 -1.71
C VAL A 190 -9.36 12.49 -3.11
N LEU A 191 -8.40 13.41 -3.23
CA LEU A 191 -7.65 13.67 -4.45
C LEU A 191 -6.90 12.43 -4.98
N LEU A 192 -6.31 11.62 -4.10
CA LEU A 192 -5.62 10.37 -4.46
C LEU A 192 -6.59 9.23 -4.85
N SER A 193 -7.87 9.30 -4.46
CA SER A 193 -8.89 8.32 -4.87
C SER A 193 -9.69 8.77 -6.09
N PHE A 194 -9.54 10.02 -6.53
CA PHE A 194 -10.37 10.59 -7.59
C PHE A 194 -10.26 9.81 -8.90
N ASP A 195 -9.03 9.51 -9.35
CA ASP A 195 -8.82 8.74 -10.59
C ASP A 195 -9.42 7.34 -10.52
N SER A 196 -9.24 6.63 -9.40
CA SER A 196 -9.82 5.30 -9.21
C SER A 196 -11.34 5.34 -9.19
N GLU A 197 -11.93 6.39 -8.62
CA GLU A 197 -13.38 6.60 -8.59
C GLU A 197 -13.93 6.98 -9.98
N VAL A 198 -13.20 7.79 -10.76
CA VAL A 198 -13.56 8.12 -12.14
C VAL A 198 -13.50 6.89 -13.04
N GLN A 199 -12.46 6.06 -12.92
CA GLN A 199 -12.36 4.79 -13.67
C GLN A 199 -13.49 3.85 -13.30
N ARG A 200 -13.76 3.67 -11.99
CA ARG A 200 -14.89 2.87 -11.51
C ARG A 200 -16.22 3.38 -12.08
N THR A 201 -16.44 4.68 -12.05
CA THR A 201 -17.67 5.30 -12.58
C THR A 201 -17.79 5.06 -14.08
N THR A 202 -16.69 5.20 -14.83
CA THR A 202 -16.67 4.98 -16.29
C THR A 202 -17.00 3.54 -16.64
N CYS A 203 -16.36 2.55 -15.99
CA CYS A 203 -16.66 1.14 -16.22
C CYS A 203 -18.11 0.79 -15.88
N LEU A 204 -18.63 1.30 -14.75
CA LEU A 204 -20.04 1.11 -14.38
C LEU A 204 -20.99 1.74 -15.41
N GLN A 205 -20.60 2.86 -16.01
CA GLN A 205 -21.40 3.55 -17.01
C GLN A 205 -21.39 2.82 -18.35
N GLU A 206 -20.24 2.27 -18.77
CA GLU A 206 -20.12 1.38 -19.93
C GLU A 206 -20.96 0.11 -19.76
N GLU A 207 -20.92 -0.53 -18.58
CA GLU A 207 -21.75 -1.69 -18.27
C GLU A 207 -23.25 -1.33 -18.31
N ASN A 208 -23.63 -0.17 -17.77
CA ASN A 208 -25.01 0.33 -17.81
C ASN A 208 -25.49 0.52 -19.25
N ASP A 209 -24.65 1.10 -20.11
CA ASP A 209 -24.97 1.32 -21.52
C ASP A 209 -25.07 0.00 -22.30
N GLN A 210 -24.22 -0.98 -22.00
CA GLN A 210 -24.31 -2.33 -22.55
C GLN A 210 -25.62 -3.02 -22.14
N LEU A 211 -25.99 -2.95 -20.86
CA LEU A 211 -27.24 -3.53 -20.37
C LEU A 211 -28.47 -2.84 -21.00
N ARG A 212 -28.45 -1.50 -21.11
CA ARG A 212 -29.49 -0.73 -21.81
C ARG A 212 -29.62 -1.14 -23.27
N HIS A 213 -28.48 -1.36 -23.95
CA HIS A 213 -28.47 -1.80 -25.33
C HIS A 213 -29.02 -3.24 -25.48
N MET A 214 -28.67 -4.16 -24.58
CA MET A 214 -29.23 -5.51 -24.57
C MET A 214 -30.74 -5.51 -24.33
N ILE A 215 -31.22 -4.73 -23.36
CA ILE A 215 -32.66 -4.56 -23.09
C ILE A 215 -33.38 -3.99 -24.31
N PHE A 216 -32.79 -2.99 -24.98
CA PHE A 216 -33.36 -2.42 -26.20
C PHE A 216 -33.46 -3.44 -27.35
N LEU A 217 -32.42 -4.25 -27.56
CA LEU A 217 -32.44 -5.32 -28.56
C LEU A 217 -33.49 -6.40 -28.22
N GLN A 218 -33.59 -6.78 -26.95
CA GLN A 218 -34.59 -7.76 -26.50
C GLN A 218 -36.02 -7.25 -26.72
N GLY A 219 -36.31 -5.98 -26.37
CA GLY A 219 -37.62 -5.38 -26.63
C GLY A 219 -37.96 -5.29 -28.13
N ARG A 220 -36.97 -5.12 -29.01
CA ARG A 220 -37.17 -5.15 -30.47
C ARG A 220 -37.47 -6.55 -30.99
N LEU A 221 -36.76 -7.56 -30.50
CA LEU A 221 -37.01 -8.97 -30.84
C LEU A 221 -38.41 -9.41 -30.38
N GLU A 222 -38.83 -9.01 -29.17
CA GLU A 222 -40.18 -9.28 -28.67
C GLU A 222 -41.27 -8.61 -29.52
N THR A 223 -40.99 -7.43 -30.08
CA THR A 223 -41.92 -6.70 -30.95
C THR A 223 -41.99 -7.32 -32.35
N GLN A 224 -40.86 -7.78 -32.89
CA GLN A 224 -40.82 -8.54 -34.16
C GLN A 224 -41.54 -9.88 -34.04
N ASN A 225 -41.31 -10.63 -32.96
CA ASN A 225 -42.00 -11.89 -32.70
C ASN A 225 -43.53 -11.70 -32.60
N LYS A 226 -43.98 -10.64 -31.93
CA LYS A 226 -45.42 -10.29 -31.87
C LYS A 226 -45.99 -9.90 -33.23
N GLN A 227 -45.23 -9.18 -34.06
CA GLN A 227 -45.65 -8.83 -35.42
C GLN A 227 -45.72 -10.07 -36.33
N GLU A 228 -44.76 -11.00 -36.23
CA GLU A 228 -44.81 -12.28 -36.94
C GLU A 228 -46.00 -13.15 -36.50
N GLU A 229 -46.33 -13.19 -35.20
CA GLU A 229 -47.51 -13.87 -34.66
C GLU A 229 -48.84 -13.25 -35.17
N MET A 230 -48.89 -11.92 -35.31
CA MET A 230 -50.04 -11.22 -35.90
C MET A 230 -50.19 -11.49 -37.40
N VAL A 231 -49.08 -11.60 -38.14
CA VAL A 231 -49.09 -11.91 -39.59
C VAL A 231 -49.43 -13.38 -39.85
N HIS A 232 -49.11 -14.30 -38.92
CA HIS A 232 -49.38 -15.73 -39.04
C HIS A 232 -50.78 -16.18 -38.56
N HIS A 233 -51.70 -15.27 -38.24
CA HIS A 233 -53.11 -15.63 -38.01
C HIS A 233 -53.77 -16.14 -39.31
N LYS A 234 -53.50 -17.41 -39.67
CA LYS A 234 -54.29 -18.15 -40.64
C LYS A 234 -55.71 -18.27 -40.09
N LEU A 235 -56.69 -17.88 -40.91
CA LEU A 235 -58.11 -18.05 -40.61
C LEU A 235 -58.36 -19.49 -40.13
N PRO A 236 -59.18 -19.68 -39.09
CA PRO A 236 -59.47 -21.00 -38.55
C PRO A 236 -59.92 -21.98 -39.65
N PRO A 237 -59.58 -23.29 -39.57
CA PRO A 237 -59.81 -24.26 -40.64
C PRO A 237 -61.28 -24.36 -41.11
N TYR A 238 -62.23 -24.01 -40.24
CA TYR A 238 -63.66 -24.01 -40.56
C TYR A 238 -64.09 -22.86 -41.50
N VAL A 239 -63.28 -21.80 -41.62
CA VAL A 239 -63.54 -20.66 -42.53
C VAL A 239 -62.96 -20.94 -43.92
N GLN A 240 -61.86 -21.69 -44.02
CA GLN A 240 -61.22 -22.03 -45.30
C GLN A 240 -62.04 -22.97 -46.19
N ASN A 241 -63.09 -23.61 -45.67
CA ASN A 241 -63.90 -24.58 -46.40
C ASN A 241 -65.29 -24.05 -46.79
N MET A 242 -65.59 -22.76 -46.58
CA MET A 242 -66.89 -22.17 -46.93
C MET A 242 -67.15 -22.11 -48.45
N ASP A 243 -66.12 -22.18 -49.30
CA ASP A 243 -66.26 -22.19 -50.77
C ASP A 243 -66.79 -23.52 -51.34
N ARG A 244 -67.07 -24.52 -50.50
CA ARG A 244 -67.54 -25.87 -50.92
C ARG A 244 -68.97 -26.23 -50.51
N LEU A 245 -69.73 -25.28 -49.95
CA LEU A 245 -71.11 -25.51 -49.48
C LEU A 245 -72.18 -24.96 -50.44
N GLY A 246 -71.87 -24.94 -51.74
CA GLY A 246 -72.74 -24.39 -52.79
C GLY A 246 -73.26 -25.38 -53.83
N ASP A 247 -72.92 -26.67 -53.76
CA ASP A 247 -73.38 -27.66 -54.76
C ASP A 247 -73.85 -28.96 -54.09
N THR A 248 -74.99 -28.91 -53.41
CA THR A 248 -75.83 -30.10 -53.23
C THR A 248 -77.28 -29.66 -53.05
N GLU A 249 -78.02 -29.59 -54.16
CA GLU A 249 -79.38 -30.13 -54.31
C GLU A 249 -79.93 -29.82 -55.71
N LEU A 250 -79.90 -30.83 -56.59
CA LEU A 250 -81.06 -31.38 -57.31
C LEU A 250 -80.66 -32.70 -58.00
#